data_AF-A0A2D7FCC7-F1
#
_entry.id   AF-A0A2D7FCC7-F1
#
_cell.length_a   1.000
_cell.length_b   1.000
_cell.length_c   1.000
_cell.angle_alpha   90.00
_cell.angle_beta   90.00
_cell.angle_gamma   90.00
#
_symmetry.space_group_name_H-M   'P 1'
#
loop_
_entity.id
_entity.type
_entity.pdbx_description
1 polymer ?
#
loop_
_entity_poly.entity_id
_entity_poly.type
_entity_poly.pdbx_seq_one_letter_code
_entity_poly.pdbx_strand_id
1 'polypeptide(L)'
;MSSSKQPKSTFVLTAIAAATALALTSTASFAGDYSHTCRSVDGQYVMQDEVLQTAQDERSGNSQSLRYRIEEKIVLSKSEGYCQSRGQRFNYGATLYVLKISLLDQGLRTRVSMLCELAASGLPASYNCDKDVRTLNWKIARQNPPSSSQGQSYQPPASSPVGGSLWNHNGSTVKLTANGARRQFAYEHPRSGMRKRGVRRGDVLFEGSRDGEIYSGTAYIFTRRCGKVGYDVLGTVRNNDMEIVMRGNAPRFNASCRPVGSRPDTLVFSLN
;
A
#
# COMPACT_ATOMS: atom_id res chain seq x y z
N MET A 1 104.84 -7.13 9.53
CA MET A 1 104.62 -7.02 10.99
C MET A 1 103.14 -6.76 11.21
N SER A 2 102.54 -7.49 12.17
CA SER A 2 101.11 -7.51 12.61
C SER A 2 100.08 -7.96 11.56
N SER A 3 99.51 -9.18 11.56
CA SER A 3 98.80 -9.98 12.58
C SER A 3 97.35 -9.52 12.83
N SER A 4 96.38 -10.34 12.39
CA SER A 4 95.12 -10.74 13.09
C SER A 4 94.17 -11.43 12.09
N LYS A 5 94.10 -12.77 12.02
CA LYS A 5 93.12 -13.69 12.67
C LYS A 5 91.61 -13.39 12.41
N GLN A 6 91.01 -14.20 11.51
CA GLN A 6 89.81 -15.09 11.61
C GLN A 6 88.63 -14.74 12.55
N PRO A 7 87.39 -15.30 12.40
CA PRO A 7 86.95 -16.41 11.54
C PRO A 7 85.57 -16.24 10.82
N LYS A 8 85.24 -17.28 10.04
CA LYS A 8 83.99 -17.60 9.34
C LYS A 8 82.76 -17.71 10.26
N SER A 9 81.59 -17.32 9.76
CA SER A 9 80.31 -17.86 10.23
C SER A 9 79.33 -17.98 9.05
N THR A 10 78.90 -19.22 8.81
CA THR A 10 77.87 -19.60 7.86
C THR A 10 76.54 -19.57 8.59
N PHE A 11 75.57 -18.80 8.10
CA PHE A 11 74.17 -18.92 8.52
C PHE A 11 73.30 -19.22 7.31
N VAL A 12 72.82 -20.46 7.27
CA VAL A 12 71.63 -20.88 6.52
C VAL A 12 70.51 -20.88 7.55
N LEU A 13 69.36 -20.24 7.28
CA LEU A 13 68.06 -20.74 7.76
C LEU A 13 66.86 -19.99 7.17
N THR A 14 66.00 -20.80 6.55
CA THR A 14 64.53 -20.75 6.48
C THR A 14 63.82 -19.55 5.87
N ALA A 15 63.36 -19.77 4.63
CA ALA A 15 62.18 -19.12 4.08
C ALA A 15 60.93 -19.53 4.88
N ILE A 16 60.28 -18.56 5.52
CA ILE A 16 58.97 -18.72 6.14
C ILE A 16 57.93 -18.54 5.02
N ALA A 17 57.25 -19.63 4.65
CA ALA A 17 56.08 -19.58 3.79
C ALA A 17 54.93 -18.91 4.56
N ALA A 18 54.60 -17.68 4.20
CA ALA A 18 53.42 -16.99 4.71
C ALA A 18 52.17 -17.56 4.04
N ALA A 19 51.46 -18.47 4.72
CA ALA A 19 50.13 -18.92 4.32
C ALA A 19 49.16 -17.75 4.47
N THR A 20 48.84 -17.10 3.35
CA THR A 20 47.83 -16.04 3.28
C THR A 20 46.46 -16.71 3.36
N ALA A 21 45.85 -16.71 4.54
CA ALA A 21 44.45 -17.09 4.71
C ALA A 21 43.58 -16.03 4.03
N LEU A 22 43.12 -16.31 2.79
CA LEU A 22 42.02 -15.57 2.19
C LEU A 22 40.75 -15.87 3.01
N ALA A 23 40.46 -15.03 3.99
CA ALA A 23 39.14 -14.95 4.59
C ALA A 23 38.18 -14.48 3.50
N LEU A 24 37.50 -15.43 2.86
CA LEU A 24 36.29 -15.17 2.08
C LEU A 24 35.25 -14.60 3.04
N THR A 25 35.24 -13.28 3.22
CA THR A 25 34.09 -12.60 3.78
C THR A 25 32.99 -12.72 2.73
N SER A 26 32.14 -13.75 2.90
CA SER A 26 30.87 -13.82 2.19
C SER A 26 30.05 -12.61 2.64
N THR A 27 30.12 -11.53 1.87
CA THR A 27 29.12 -10.49 1.96
C THR A 27 27.81 -11.15 1.56
N ALA A 28 26.94 -11.39 2.54
CA ALA A 28 25.56 -11.71 2.25
C ALA A 28 25.00 -10.53 1.46
N SER A 29 24.90 -10.70 0.14
CA SER A 29 24.21 -9.77 -0.74
C SER A 29 22.75 -9.77 -0.32
N PHE A 30 22.35 -8.78 0.48
CA PHE A 30 20.93 -8.52 0.73
C PHE A 30 20.36 -7.94 -0.57
N ALA A 31 19.83 -8.80 -1.44
CA ALA A 31 18.93 -8.37 -2.48
C ALA A 31 17.73 -7.72 -1.79
N GLY A 32 17.66 -6.39 -1.82
CA GLY A 32 16.47 -5.67 -1.35
C GLY A 32 15.35 -5.98 -2.31
N ASP A 33 14.39 -6.80 -1.87
CA ASP A 33 13.19 -7.14 -2.62
C ASP A 33 12.27 -5.91 -2.64
N TYR A 34 12.56 -5.00 -3.56
CA TYR A 34 11.70 -3.87 -3.87
C TYR A 34 10.58 -4.41 -4.74
N SER A 35 9.34 -4.29 -4.28
CA SER A 35 8.18 -4.64 -5.10
C SER A 35 7.42 -3.36 -5.43
N HIS A 36 7.37 -3.03 -6.71
CA HIS A 36 6.53 -1.95 -7.21
C HIS A 36 5.54 -2.53 -8.21
N THR A 37 4.31 -2.69 -7.73
CA THR A 37 3.23 -3.22 -8.55
C THR A 37 2.10 -2.22 -8.61
N CYS A 38 1.52 -2.07 -9.78
CA CYS A 38 0.31 -1.31 -9.98
C CYS A 38 -0.69 -2.14 -10.77
N ARG A 39 -1.96 -1.96 -10.47
CA ARG A 39 -3.05 -2.52 -11.27
C ARG A 39 -4.06 -1.41 -11.56
N SER A 40 -4.45 -1.33 -12.82
CA SER A 40 -5.57 -0.50 -13.24
C SER A 40 -6.85 -0.92 -12.52
N VAL A 41 -7.73 0.06 -12.37
CA VAL A 41 -8.99 -0.10 -11.65
C VAL A 41 -9.98 -1.02 -12.37
N ASP A 42 -10.01 -0.93 -13.70
CA ASP A 42 -10.75 -1.84 -14.59
C ASP A 42 -10.09 -3.23 -14.71
N GLY A 43 -8.90 -3.41 -14.11
CA GLY A 43 -8.14 -4.64 -14.12
C GLY A 43 -7.53 -5.00 -15.49
N GLN A 44 -7.64 -4.11 -16.48
CA GLN A 44 -7.18 -4.35 -17.86
C GLN A 44 -5.67 -4.21 -18.02
N TYR A 45 -5.05 -3.40 -17.17
CA TYR A 45 -3.63 -3.10 -17.19
C TYR A 45 -2.95 -3.44 -15.86
N VAL A 46 -1.71 -3.92 -15.97
CA VAL A 46 -0.81 -4.20 -14.85
C VAL A 46 0.49 -3.47 -15.13
N MET A 47 1.10 -2.91 -14.10
CA MET A 47 2.45 -2.39 -14.18
C MET A 47 3.30 -3.04 -13.09
N GLN A 48 4.44 -3.59 -13.47
CA GLN A 48 5.43 -4.15 -12.56
C GLN A 48 6.77 -3.51 -12.88
N ASP A 49 7.44 -2.97 -11.87
CA ASP A 49 8.73 -2.27 -12.01
C ASP A 49 8.72 -1.25 -13.17
N GLU A 50 7.68 -0.41 -13.17
CA GLU A 50 7.44 0.65 -14.18
C GLU A 50 7.09 0.17 -15.60
N VAL A 51 7.07 -1.14 -15.85
CA VAL A 51 6.67 -1.74 -17.14
C VAL A 51 5.16 -1.93 -17.15
N LEU A 52 4.45 -1.14 -17.95
CA LEU A 52 3.00 -1.27 -18.15
C LEU A 52 2.70 -2.29 -19.25
N GLN A 53 1.76 -3.20 -19.00
CA GLN A 53 1.27 -4.20 -19.95
C GLN A 53 -0.24 -4.40 -19.77
N THR A 54 -0.88 -5.13 -20.69
CA THR A 54 -2.24 -5.61 -20.43
C THR A 54 -2.20 -6.76 -19.41
N ALA A 55 -3.26 -6.92 -18.62
CA ALA A 55 -3.41 -8.03 -17.68
C ALA A 55 -3.53 -9.39 -18.39
N GLN A 56 -3.89 -9.39 -19.68
CA GLN A 56 -3.89 -10.60 -20.50
C GLN A 56 -2.45 -10.99 -20.88
N ASP A 57 -1.65 -10.01 -21.32
CA ASP A 57 -0.26 -10.24 -21.70
C ASP A 57 0.56 -10.79 -20.53
N GLU A 58 0.43 -10.19 -19.35
CA GLU A 58 1.05 -10.66 -18.11
C GLU A 58 0.76 -12.15 -17.83
N ARG A 59 -0.51 -12.56 -17.93
CA ARG A 59 -0.93 -13.97 -17.69
C ARG A 59 -0.38 -14.92 -18.74
N SER A 60 -0.25 -14.46 -19.97
CA SER A 60 0.26 -15.26 -21.08
C SER A 60 1.79 -15.33 -21.13
N GLY A 61 2.49 -14.55 -20.29
CA GLY A 61 3.95 -14.39 -20.36
C GLY A 61 4.41 -13.59 -21.58
N ASN A 62 3.49 -12.86 -22.23
CA ASN A 62 3.81 -11.98 -23.35
C ASN A 62 4.36 -10.65 -22.81
N SER A 63 5.55 -10.24 -23.26
CA SER A 63 6.24 -9.05 -22.74
C SER A 63 5.94 -7.77 -23.54
N GLN A 64 4.77 -7.66 -24.17
CA GLN A 64 4.41 -6.46 -24.92
C GLN A 64 4.16 -5.29 -23.97
N SER A 65 5.13 -4.37 -23.90
CA SER A 65 5.02 -3.17 -23.07
C SER A 65 4.24 -2.05 -23.77
N LEU A 66 3.38 -1.40 -23.00
CA LEU A 66 2.62 -0.23 -23.42
C LEU A 66 3.35 1.03 -23.00
N ARG A 67 3.44 2.00 -23.92
CA ARG A 67 3.95 3.33 -23.60
C ARG A 67 2.88 4.14 -22.88
N TYR A 68 3.29 4.82 -21.82
CA TYR A 68 2.42 5.69 -21.04
C TYR A 68 3.14 6.97 -20.61
N ARG A 69 2.34 7.93 -20.15
CA ARG A 69 2.78 9.15 -19.49
C ARG A 69 2.06 9.24 -18.15
N ILE A 70 2.80 9.54 -17.09
CA ILE A 70 2.21 9.86 -15.80
C ILE A 70 1.70 11.30 -15.86
N GLU A 71 0.39 11.48 -15.62
CA GLU A 71 -0.27 12.79 -15.56
C GLU A 71 -0.35 13.28 -14.11
N GLU A 72 -0.61 12.39 -13.17
CA GLU A 72 -0.74 12.73 -11.75
C GLU A 72 -0.31 11.55 -10.86
N LYS A 73 0.32 11.86 -9.72
CA LYS A 73 0.61 10.90 -8.64
C LYS A 73 -0.02 11.38 -7.35
N ILE A 74 -0.95 10.59 -6.81
CA ILE A 74 -1.68 10.90 -5.58
C ILE A 74 -1.26 9.91 -4.51
N VAL A 75 -0.47 10.35 -3.53
CA VAL A 75 -0.06 9.51 -2.39
C VAL A 75 -1.25 9.35 -1.44
N LEU A 76 -1.70 8.12 -1.25
CA LEU A 76 -2.85 7.82 -0.39
C LEU A 76 -2.42 7.53 1.03
N SER A 77 -1.40 6.69 1.19
CA SER A 77 -0.85 6.37 2.50
C SER A 77 0.64 6.08 2.41
N LYS A 78 1.33 6.41 3.49
CA LYS A 78 2.70 5.97 3.75
C LYS A 78 2.72 5.26 5.09
N SER A 79 3.13 4.01 5.09
CA SER A 79 3.35 3.24 6.31
C SER A 79 4.82 2.90 6.42
N GLU A 80 5.41 3.23 7.55
CA GLU A 80 6.76 2.79 7.91
C GLU A 80 6.65 1.88 9.12
N GLY A 81 7.48 0.84 9.18
CA GLY A 81 7.42 -0.14 10.24
C GLY A 81 8.65 -1.00 10.35
N TYR A 82 8.54 -2.01 11.20
CA TYR A 82 9.55 -3.04 11.32
C TYR A 82 8.94 -4.40 11.69
N CYS A 83 9.58 -5.46 11.22
CA CYS A 83 9.38 -6.83 11.68
C CYS A 83 10.53 -7.22 12.60
N GLN A 84 10.25 -7.97 13.66
CA GLN A 84 11.26 -8.65 14.46
C GLN A 84 11.11 -10.16 14.26
N SER A 85 12.12 -10.80 13.67
CA SER A 85 12.13 -12.25 13.44
C SER A 85 13.53 -12.80 13.72
N ARG A 86 13.61 -13.92 14.45
CA ARG A 86 14.87 -14.59 14.83
C ARG A 86 15.91 -13.64 15.47
N GLY A 87 15.46 -12.70 16.30
CA GLY A 87 16.34 -11.72 16.97
C GLY A 87 16.83 -10.58 16.07
N GLN A 88 16.47 -10.57 14.78
CA GLN A 88 16.82 -9.52 13.84
C GLN A 88 15.62 -8.58 13.62
N ARG A 89 15.92 -7.30 13.33
CA ARG A 89 14.93 -6.28 13.02
C ARG A 89 15.04 -5.89 11.55
N PHE A 90 13.94 -6.03 10.82
CA PHE A 90 13.82 -5.65 9.42
C PHE A 90 12.92 -4.44 9.33
N ASN A 91 13.45 -3.31 8.84
CA ASN A 91 12.62 -2.15 8.56
C ASN A 91 11.81 -2.40 7.28
N TYR A 92 10.64 -1.77 7.20
CA TYR A 92 9.74 -1.87 6.06
C TYR A 92 9.10 -0.52 5.80
N GLY A 93 8.93 -0.17 4.53
CA GLY A 93 8.12 0.95 4.09
C GLY A 93 7.14 0.50 3.02
N ALA A 94 5.88 0.89 3.14
CA ALA A 94 4.93 0.82 2.05
C ALA A 94 4.40 2.20 1.72
N THR A 95 4.26 2.46 0.43
CA THR A 95 3.51 3.61 -0.07
C THR A 95 2.40 3.11 -0.97
N LEU A 96 1.16 3.40 -0.60
CA LEU A 96 0.01 3.21 -1.48
C LEU A 96 -0.27 4.54 -2.18
N TYR A 97 -0.38 4.52 -3.49
CA TYR A 97 -0.67 5.72 -4.28
C TYR A 97 -1.44 5.39 -5.55
N VAL A 98 -2.08 6.40 -6.14
CA VAL A 98 -2.70 6.30 -7.45
C VAL A 98 -1.82 7.01 -8.46
N LEU A 99 -1.57 6.38 -9.60
CA LEU A 99 -1.08 7.06 -10.79
C LEU A 99 -2.25 7.27 -11.75
N LYS A 100 -2.51 8.52 -12.13
CA LYS A 100 -3.29 8.79 -13.33
C LYS A 100 -2.33 8.83 -14.50
N ILE A 101 -2.52 7.93 -15.45
CA ILE A 101 -1.66 7.81 -16.63
C ILE A 101 -2.47 8.05 -17.89
N SER A 102 -1.82 8.57 -18.94
CA SER A 102 -2.32 8.48 -20.30
C SER A 102 -1.47 7.49 -21.09
N LEU A 103 -2.11 6.59 -21.83
CA LEU A 103 -1.43 5.58 -22.63
C LEU A 103 -2.05 5.46 -24.02
N LEU A 104 -1.32 4.85 -24.94
CA LEU A 104 -1.81 4.50 -26.27
C LEU A 104 -1.97 2.97 -26.32
N ASP A 105 -3.21 2.52 -26.48
CA ASP A 105 -3.55 1.10 -26.60
C ASP A 105 -4.38 0.89 -27.85
N GLN A 106 -3.95 -0.01 -28.73
CA GLN A 106 -4.57 -0.26 -30.03
C GLN A 106 -4.83 1.01 -30.87
N GLY A 107 -3.97 2.04 -30.71
CA GLY A 107 -4.11 3.33 -31.40
C GLY A 107 -5.07 4.33 -30.74
N LEU A 108 -5.76 3.95 -29.67
CA LEU A 108 -6.62 4.83 -28.90
C LEU A 108 -5.86 5.42 -27.69
N ARG A 109 -6.00 6.73 -27.48
CA ARG A 109 -5.45 7.39 -26.29
C ARG A 109 -6.42 7.24 -25.13
N THR A 110 -6.01 6.49 -24.12
CA THR A 110 -6.82 6.19 -22.94
C THR A 110 -6.20 6.80 -21.70
N ARG A 111 -7.04 7.30 -20.78
CA ARG A 111 -6.60 7.71 -19.44
C ARG A 111 -7.02 6.63 -18.45
N VAL A 112 -6.08 6.17 -17.64
CA VAL A 112 -6.28 5.08 -16.69
C VAL A 112 -5.79 5.52 -15.31
N SER A 113 -6.53 5.13 -14.28
CA SER A 113 -6.09 5.24 -12.89
C SER A 113 -5.51 3.89 -12.44
N MET A 114 -4.25 3.90 -12.07
CA MET A 114 -3.50 2.74 -11.58
C MET A 114 -3.39 2.84 -10.06
N LEU A 115 -3.86 1.83 -9.35
CA LEU A 115 -3.55 1.66 -7.93
C LEU A 115 -2.18 1.02 -7.81
N CYS A 116 -1.24 1.72 -7.17
CA CYS A 116 0.14 1.30 -7.01
C CYS A 116 0.45 1.02 -5.54
N GLU A 117 1.06 -0.13 -5.30
CA GLU A 117 1.71 -0.49 -4.05
C GLU A 117 3.24 -0.51 -4.27
N LEU A 118 3.92 0.29 -3.46
CA LEU A 118 5.36 0.35 -3.41
C LEU A 118 5.82 -0.17 -2.06
N ALA A 119 6.36 -1.40 -2.04
CA ALA A 119 7.00 -1.98 -0.87
C ALA A 119 8.50 -1.72 -0.97
N ALA A 120 8.96 -0.70 -0.24
CA ALA A 120 10.38 -0.46 -0.02
C ALA A 120 10.87 -1.36 1.11
N SER A 121 11.91 -2.15 0.85
CA SER A 121 12.47 -3.20 1.71
C SER A 121 11.49 -4.32 2.02
N GLY A 122 11.34 -5.22 1.04
CA GLY A 122 10.60 -6.47 1.16
C GLY A 122 10.96 -7.17 2.47
N LEU A 123 9.93 -7.36 3.28
CA LEU A 123 9.95 -8.27 4.41
C LEU A 123 10.40 -9.62 3.83
N PRO A 124 11.57 -10.16 4.22
CA PRO A 124 12.03 -11.38 3.57
C PRO A 124 11.01 -12.47 3.89
N ALA A 125 10.32 -12.98 2.86
CA ALA A 125 9.23 -13.95 3.01
C ALA A 125 9.70 -15.19 3.79
N SER A 126 10.99 -15.51 3.70
CA SER A 126 11.68 -16.56 4.47
C SER A 126 11.67 -16.36 6.00
N TYR A 127 11.30 -15.18 6.52
CA TYR A 127 11.29 -14.86 7.94
C TYR A 127 9.88 -14.68 8.53
N ASN A 128 8.81 -15.02 7.79
CA ASN A 128 7.40 -14.89 8.20
C ASN A 128 7.00 -13.47 8.64
N CYS A 129 7.65 -12.47 8.07
CA CYS A 129 7.44 -11.08 8.43
C CYS A 129 6.14 -10.48 7.84
N ASP A 130 5.45 -11.21 6.97
CA ASP A 130 4.10 -10.94 6.45
C ASP A 130 3.02 -10.94 7.56
N LYS A 131 3.29 -11.63 8.68
CA LYS A 131 2.31 -11.81 9.77
C LYS A 131 2.39 -10.76 10.88
N ASP A 132 3.53 -10.10 11.06
CA ASP A 132 3.84 -9.21 12.19
C ASP A 132 4.58 -7.92 11.77
N VAL A 133 3.91 -7.07 11.00
CA VAL A 133 4.43 -5.73 10.68
C VAL A 133 4.01 -4.72 11.75
N ARG A 134 4.98 -4.16 12.48
CA ARG A 134 4.74 -3.07 13.43
C ARG A 134 4.92 -1.72 12.75
N THR A 135 3.86 -0.97 12.51
CA THR A 135 3.95 0.36 11.90
C THR A 135 4.30 1.43 12.96
N LEU A 136 5.34 2.21 12.70
CA LEU A 136 5.88 3.23 13.59
C LEU A 136 5.29 4.62 13.33
N ASN A 137 4.94 4.91 12.08
CA ASN A 137 4.37 6.20 11.68
C ASN A 137 3.29 5.96 10.62
N TRP A 138 2.07 6.38 10.95
CA TRP A 138 1.01 6.60 9.96
C TRP A 138 0.98 8.11 9.71
N LYS A 139 1.44 8.56 8.54
CA LYS A 139 1.28 9.96 8.14
C LYS A 139 0.35 9.98 6.95
N ILE A 140 -0.84 10.57 7.16
CA ILE A 140 -1.73 10.95 6.08
C ILE A 140 -0.96 11.96 5.23
N ALA A 141 -0.69 11.65 3.96
CA ALA A 141 -0.17 12.63 3.02
C ALA A 141 -1.33 13.58 2.61
N ARG A 142 -1.85 14.38 3.55
CA ARG A 142 -2.65 15.54 3.19
C ARG A 142 -1.67 16.63 2.76
N GLN A 143 -1.44 16.77 1.45
CA GLN A 143 -1.26 18.12 0.96
C GLN A 143 -2.67 18.74 0.92
N ASN A 144 -2.81 19.90 1.57
CA ASN A 144 -4.05 20.64 1.67
C ASN A 144 -4.78 20.70 0.33
N PRO A 145 -6.13 20.64 0.29
CA PRO A 145 -6.84 20.96 -0.95
C PRO A 145 -6.39 22.36 -1.39
N PRO A 146 -6.02 22.56 -2.68
CA PRO A 146 -5.71 23.89 -3.15
C PRO A 146 -6.93 24.78 -2.91
N SER A 147 -6.72 25.80 -2.10
CA SER A 147 -7.60 26.96 -2.08
C SER A 147 -7.33 27.73 -3.37
N SER A 148 -8.14 27.46 -4.39
CA SER A 148 -8.27 28.38 -5.51
C SER A 148 -9.73 28.51 -5.88
N SER A 149 -10.33 29.56 -5.33
CA SER A 149 -11.39 30.30 -5.99
C SER A 149 -10.89 30.72 -7.38
N GLN A 150 -11.46 30.16 -8.44
CA GLN A 150 -11.91 30.86 -9.66
C GLN A 150 -12.43 29.82 -10.67
N GLY A 151 -13.60 30.12 -11.21
CA GLY A 151 -14.46 29.15 -11.86
C GLY A 151 -14.03 28.74 -13.26
N GLN A 152 -14.31 27.48 -13.58
CA GLN A 152 -14.76 27.05 -14.89
C GLN A 152 -15.86 26.00 -14.72
N SER A 153 -16.97 26.22 -15.40
CA SER A 153 -18.18 25.41 -15.37
C SER A 153 -17.94 24.06 -16.05
N TYR A 154 -17.64 23.03 -15.26
CA TYR A 154 -17.96 21.65 -15.62
C TYR A 154 -19.35 21.35 -15.07
N GLN A 155 -20.31 21.05 -15.95
CA GLN A 155 -21.58 20.47 -15.53
C GLN A 155 -21.30 19.03 -15.02
N PRO A 156 -21.48 18.74 -13.72
CA PRO A 156 -21.34 17.37 -13.23
C PRO A 156 -22.50 16.53 -13.77
N PRO A 157 -22.26 15.26 -14.17
CA PRO A 157 -23.34 14.34 -14.44
C PRO A 157 -24.19 14.14 -13.17
N ALA A 158 -25.51 14.15 -13.39
CA ALA A 158 -26.63 13.96 -12.46
C ALA A 158 -26.27 13.81 -10.97
N SER A 159 -26.61 14.85 -10.20
CA SER A 159 -26.75 14.79 -8.75
C SER A 159 -27.49 13.53 -8.33
N SER A 160 -26.82 12.66 -7.57
CA SER A 160 -27.48 11.64 -6.76
C SER A 160 -28.61 12.28 -5.96
N PRO A 161 -29.77 11.63 -5.80
CA PRO A 161 -30.89 12.22 -5.12
C PRO A 161 -30.50 12.70 -3.71
N VAL A 162 -31.03 13.86 -3.34
CA VAL A 162 -30.82 14.57 -2.06
C VAL A 162 -31.21 13.72 -0.82
N GLY A 163 -31.66 12.47 -1.00
CA GLY A 163 -31.98 11.50 0.06
C GLY A 163 -30.88 10.48 0.40
N GLY A 164 -29.78 10.41 -0.35
CA GLY A 164 -28.80 9.31 -0.22
C GLY A 164 -29.37 7.95 -0.65
N SER A 165 -28.50 6.95 -0.87
CA SER A 165 -28.92 5.59 -1.23
C SER A 165 -28.60 4.59 -0.11
N LEU A 166 -29.39 3.52 0.00
CA LEU A 166 -29.18 2.46 1.01
C LEU A 166 -28.41 1.29 0.40
N TRP A 167 -27.44 0.78 1.15
CA TRP A 167 -26.52 -0.26 0.72
C TRP A 167 -26.42 -1.36 1.77
N ASN A 168 -26.23 -2.59 1.32
CA ASN A 168 -25.81 -3.70 2.15
C ASN A 168 -24.31 -3.62 2.44
N HIS A 169 -23.93 -3.82 3.70
CA HIS A 169 -22.56 -4.10 4.08
C HIS A 169 -22.53 -5.15 5.19
N ASN A 170 -22.04 -6.36 4.87
CA ASN A 170 -21.88 -7.47 5.82
C ASN A 170 -23.18 -7.76 6.63
N GLY A 171 -24.34 -7.66 5.99
CA GLY A 171 -25.65 -7.84 6.63
C GLY A 171 -26.13 -6.69 7.51
N SER A 172 -25.47 -5.52 7.45
CA SER A 172 -26.02 -4.25 7.94
C SER A 172 -26.54 -3.43 6.76
N THR A 173 -27.48 -2.52 7.00
CA THR A 173 -27.83 -1.47 6.04
C THR A 173 -27.07 -0.20 6.40
N VAL A 174 -26.41 0.41 5.41
CA VAL A 174 -25.73 1.69 5.52
C VAL A 174 -26.30 2.67 4.49
N LYS A 175 -26.27 3.96 4.81
CA LYS A 175 -26.69 5.03 3.91
C LYS A 175 -25.47 5.71 3.30
N LEU A 176 -25.43 5.79 1.97
CA LEU A 176 -24.50 6.62 1.22
C LEU A 176 -25.06 8.03 1.10
N THR A 177 -24.35 9.01 1.66
CA THR A 177 -24.59 10.43 1.40
C THR A 177 -23.52 10.96 0.46
N ALA A 178 -23.94 11.65 -0.60
CA ALA A 178 -23.06 12.27 -1.58
C ALA A 178 -23.21 13.79 -1.54
N ASN A 179 -22.07 14.51 -1.52
CA ASN A 179 -22.03 15.96 -1.67
C ASN A 179 -20.82 16.34 -2.55
N GLY A 180 -21.07 16.65 -3.82
CA GLY A 180 -20.01 16.80 -4.82
C GLY A 180 -19.18 15.53 -4.92
N ALA A 181 -17.85 15.63 -4.77
CA ALA A 181 -16.96 14.48 -4.70
C ALA A 181 -17.02 13.76 -3.35
N ARG A 182 -17.50 14.38 -2.26
CA ARG A 182 -17.52 13.75 -0.93
C ARG A 182 -18.50 12.59 -0.88
N ARG A 183 -18.10 11.52 -0.21
CA ARG A 183 -18.88 10.30 0.01
C ARG A 183 -18.81 9.92 1.48
N GLN A 184 -19.94 9.55 2.06
CA GLN A 184 -20.00 9.04 3.42
C GLN A 184 -20.96 7.87 3.50
N PHE A 185 -20.48 6.74 4.03
CA PHE A 185 -21.33 5.63 4.45
C PHE A 185 -21.54 5.69 5.96
N ALA A 186 -22.78 5.86 6.39
CA ALA A 186 -23.16 5.82 7.80
C ALA A 186 -24.13 4.66 8.06
N TYR A 187 -24.06 4.06 9.25
CA TYR A 187 -24.98 2.99 9.62
C TYR A 187 -26.42 3.49 9.66
N GLU A 188 -27.31 2.82 8.94
CA GLU A 188 -28.76 3.05 9.03
C GLU A 188 -29.39 2.00 9.94
N HIS A 189 -29.12 0.71 9.65
CA HIS A 189 -29.52 -0.43 10.46
C HIS A 189 -28.29 -1.33 10.72
N PRO A 190 -27.51 -1.06 11.78
CA PRO A 190 -26.37 -1.90 12.14
C PRO A 190 -26.84 -3.29 12.56
N ARG A 191 -26.20 -4.34 12.07
CA ARG A 191 -26.47 -5.72 12.52
C ARG A 191 -26.19 -5.92 14.01
N SER A 192 -26.75 -6.97 14.60
CA SER A 192 -26.65 -7.26 16.05
C SER A 192 -25.21 -7.26 16.59
N GLY A 193 -24.26 -7.84 15.85
CA GLY A 193 -22.85 -7.86 16.22
C GLY A 193 -22.21 -6.46 16.32
N MET A 194 -22.64 -5.51 15.47
CA MET A 194 -22.14 -4.13 15.52
C MET A 194 -22.78 -3.35 16.67
N ARG A 195 -24.09 -3.53 16.91
CA ARG A 195 -24.76 -2.92 18.08
C ARG A 195 -24.15 -3.36 19.40
N LYS A 196 -23.78 -4.65 19.54
CA LYS A 196 -23.05 -5.17 20.71
C LYS A 196 -21.67 -4.54 20.91
N ARG A 197 -21.10 -3.91 19.88
CA ARG A 197 -19.84 -3.15 19.93
C ARG A 197 -20.05 -1.65 20.11
N GLY A 198 -21.30 -1.22 20.36
CA GLY A 198 -21.65 0.17 20.60
C GLY A 198 -22.05 0.97 19.36
N VAL A 199 -22.07 0.36 18.18
CA VAL A 199 -22.44 1.04 16.93
C VAL A 199 -23.93 1.36 16.90
N ARG A 200 -24.27 2.60 16.54
CA ARG A 200 -25.62 3.15 16.46
C ARG A 200 -25.93 3.63 15.05
N ARG A 201 -27.21 3.92 14.78
CA ARG A 201 -27.62 4.63 13.57
C ARG A 201 -26.93 6.00 13.52
N GLY A 202 -26.41 6.37 12.35
CA GLY A 202 -25.64 7.58 12.10
C GLY A 202 -24.13 7.42 12.28
N ASP A 203 -23.65 6.34 12.91
CA ASP A 203 -22.21 6.13 13.05
C ASP A 203 -21.56 5.93 11.67
N VAL A 204 -20.54 6.73 11.39
CA VAL A 204 -19.83 6.70 10.11
C VAL A 204 -18.93 5.47 10.01
N LEU A 205 -19.18 4.63 9.00
CA LEU A 205 -18.37 3.48 8.63
C LEU A 205 -17.27 3.87 7.63
N PHE A 206 -17.54 4.82 6.75
CA PHE A 206 -16.56 5.37 5.81
C PHE A 206 -16.85 6.84 5.51
N GLU A 207 -15.79 7.64 5.39
CA GLU A 207 -15.85 8.98 4.82
C GLU A 207 -14.67 9.22 3.87
N GLY A 208 -14.93 9.90 2.75
CA GLY A 208 -13.93 10.08 1.72
C GLY A 208 -14.43 10.85 0.51
N SER A 209 -13.77 10.63 -0.61
CA SER A 209 -14.09 11.23 -1.91
C SER A 209 -14.24 10.16 -2.99
N ARG A 210 -15.04 10.49 -4.01
CA ARG A 210 -15.12 9.78 -5.28
C ARG A 210 -14.54 10.67 -6.39
N ASP A 211 -13.60 10.14 -7.16
CA ASP A 211 -13.09 10.72 -8.40
C ASP A 211 -13.25 9.69 -9.52
N GLY A 212 -14.16 9.96 -10.46
CA GLY A 212 -14.60 8.96 -11.45
C GLY A 212 -15.15 7.71 -10.75
N GLU A 213 -14.50 6.57 -10.97
CA GLU A 213 -14.87 5.28 -10.36
C GLU A 213 -14.12 4.99 -9.06
N ILE A 214 -13.23 5.88 -8.61
CA ILE A 214 -12.33 5.64 -7.48
C ILE A 214 -12.91 6.22 -6.21
N TYR A 215 -12.97 5.40 -5.16
CA TYR A 215 -13.27 5.83 -3.81
C TYR A 215 -11.99 5.85 -2.99
N SER A 216 -11.68 6.97 -2.34
CA SER A 216 -10.54 7.08 -1.42
C SER A 216 -11.00 7.73 -0.10
N GLY A 217 -10.49 7.27 1.03
CA GLY A 217 -10.85 7.88 2.31
C GLY A 217 -10.51 7.03 3.52
N THR A 218 -11.23 7.28 4.61
CA THR A 218 -11.05 6.59 5.89
C THR A 218 -12.24 5.69 6.16
N ALA A 219 -11.98 4.40 6.33
CA ALA A 219 -12.94 3.46 6.91
C ALA A 219 -12.73 3.36 8.43
N TYR A 220 -13.76 2.93 9.15
CA TYR A 220 -13.71 2.82 10.60
C TYR A 220 -14.01 1.40 11.07
N ILE A 221 -13.12 0.86 11.90
CA ILE A 221 -13.41 -0.32 12.71
C ILE A 221 -13.95 0.10 14.07
N PHE A 222 -14.91 -0.66 14.57
CA PHE A 222 -15.51 -0.44 15.89
C PHE A 222 -15.15 -1.61 16.78
N THR A 223 -14.48 -1.29 17.88
CA THR A 223 -14.06 -2.27 18.88
C THR A 223 -14.71 -1.91 20.20
N ARG A 224 -15.07 -2.94 20.99
CA ARG A 224 -15.69 -2.72 22.31
C ARG A 224 -14.73 -2.03 23.29
N ARG A 225 -13.43 -2.24 23.12
CA ARG A 225 -12.39 -1.75 24.05
C ARG A 225 -11.74 -0.45 23.61
N CYS A 226 -11.41 -0.33 22.32
CA CYS A 226 -10.63 0.79 21.78
C CYS A 226 -11.51 1.79 21.00
N GLY A 227 -12.83 1.58 20.99
CA GLY A 227 -13.78 2.46 20.34
C GLY A 227 -13.71 2.41 18.82
N LYS A 228 -14.02 3.55 18.19
CA LYS A 228 -13.99 3.79 16.75
C LYS A 228 -12.57 4.17 16.33
N VAL A 229 -11.98 3.42 15.42
CA VAL A 229 -10.63 3.70 14.90
C VAL A 229 -10.62 3.72 13.38
N GLY A 230 -10.04 4.77 12.81
CA GLY A 230 -9.94 4.99 11.37
C GLY A 230 -8.72 4.32 10.75
N TYR A 231 -8.83 3.93 9.49
CA TYR A 231 -7.74 3.47 8.64
C TYR A 231 -8.05 3.79 7.17
N ASP A 232 -7.01 4.01 6.39
CA ASP A 232 -7.17 4.42 5.00
C ASP A 232 -7.62 3.25 4.14
N VAL A 233 -8.54 3.54 3.23
CA VAL A 233 -9.03 2.60 2.24
C VAL A 233 -9.11 3.25 0.87
N LEU A 234 -8.94 2.41 -0.15
CA LEU A 234 -9.18 2.75 -1.53
C LEU A 234 -10.06 1.69 -2.15
N GLY A 235 -10.99 2.09 -3.00
CA GLY A 235 -11.81 1.16 -3.74
C GLY A 235 -12.30 1.70 -5.04
N THR A 236 -13.13 0.88 -5.67
CA THR A 236 -13.66 1.14 -6.98
C THR A 236 -15.14 0.84 -6.99
N VAL A 237 -15.85 1.50 -7.89
CA VAL A 237 -17.21 1.11 -8.23
C VAL A 237 -17.18 -0.02 -9.26
N ARG A 238 -18.16 -0.92 -9.22
CA ARG A 238 -18.33 -2.10 -10.07
C ARG A 238 -19.80 -2.31 -10.37
N ASN A 239 -20.07 -3.17 -11.34
CA ASN A 239 -21.42 -3.63 -11.68
C ASN A 239 -22.38 -2.45 -11.96
N ASN A 240 -21.99 -1.53 -12.85
CA ASN A 240 -22.79 -0.36 -13.24
C ASN A 240 -23.25 0.47 -12.03
N ASP A 241 -22.31 0.87 -11.17
CA ASP A 241 -22.60 1.65 -9.97
C ASP A 241 -23.41 0.93 -8.87
N MET A 242 -23.58 -0.39 -8.95
CA MET A 242 -24.31 -1.18 -7.94
C MET A 242 -23.43 -1.83 -6.87
N GLU A 243 -22.11 -1.84 -7.05
CA GLU A 243 -21.18 -2.40 -6.07
C GLU A 243 -19.97 -1.48 -5.85
N ILE A 244 -19.58 -1.26 -4.60
CA ILE A 244 -18.35 -0.54 -4.25
C ILE A 244 -17.47 -1.45 -3.41
N VAL A 245 -16.23 -1.67 -3.86
CA VAL A 245 -15.27 -2.53 -3.16
C VAL A 245 -14.07 -1.70 -2.75
N MET A 246 -13.89 -1.51 -1.45
CA MET A 246 -12.76 -0.80 -0.85
C MET A 246 -11.83 -1.76 -0.09
N ARG A 247 -10.53 -1.48 -0.10
CA ARG A 247 -9.48 -2.28 0.54
C ARG A 247 -8.54 -1.38 1.32
N GLY A 248 -8.05 -1.89 2.43
CA GLY A 248 -7.04 -1.22 3.26
C GLY A 248 -6.48 -2.17 4.32
N ASN A 249 -5.59 -1.65 5.17
CA ASN A 249 -4.97 -2.42 6.24
C ASN A 249 -5.48 -1.93 7.60
N ALA A 250 -6.45 -2.65 8.17
CA ALA A 250 -7.06 -2.31 9.45
C ALA A 250 -6.08 -2.58 10.61
N PRO A 251 -5.89 -1.65 11.56
CA PRO A 251 -4.96 -1.83 12.66
C PRO A 251 -5.42 -2.94 13.63
N ARG A 252 -4.45 -3.66 14.16
CA ARG A 252 -4.60 -4.60 15.29
C ARG A 252 -4.09 -3.94 16.55
N PHE A 253 -4.82 -4.10 17.65
CA PHE A 253 -4.50 -3.48 18.93
C PHE A 253 -4.17 -4.53 19.99
N ASN A 254 -3.27 -4.16 20.90
CA ASN A 254 -3.13 -4.88 22.15
C ASN A 254 -4.20 -4.44 23.17
N ALA A 255 -4.12 -5.02 24.37
CA ALA A 255 -4.98 -4.68 25.48
C ALA A 255 -4.99 -3.17 25.80
N SER A 256 -3.86 -2.49 25.73
CA SER A 256 -3.78 -1.05 26.02
C SER A 256 -4.19 -0.15 24.85
N CYS A 257 -4.89 -0.70 23.85
CA CYS A 257 -5.33 0.00 22.64
C CYS A 257 -4.19 0.64 21.85
N ARG A 258 -2.98 0.09 21.96
CA ARG A 258 -1.84 0.49 21.14
C ARG A 258 -1.81 -0.36 19.87
N PRO A 259 -1.65 0.23 18.68
CA PRO A 259 -1.43 -0.54 17.46
C PRO A 259 -0.21 -1.44 17.62
N VAL A 260 -0.37 -2.73 17.33
CA VAL A 260 0.72 -3.73 17.34
C VAL A 260 0.93 -4.38 15.98
N GLY A 261 0.04 -4.10 15.04
CA GLY A 261 0.19 -4.48 13.64
C GLY A 261 -1.04 -4.10 12.83
N SER A 262 -1.21 -4.72 11.67
CA SER A 262 -2.39 -4.54 10.83
C SER A 262 -2.87 -5.86 10.25
N ARG A 263 -4.04 -5.84 9.62
CA ARG A 263 -4.56 -6.95 8.81
C ARG A 263 -5.18 -6.40 7.53
N PRO A 264 -5.07 -7.11 6.39
CA PRO A 264 -5.86 -6.78 5.22
C PRO A 264 -7.36 -6.79 5.55
N ASP A 265 -8.07 -5.82 5.02
CA ASP A 265 -9.51 -5.66 5.18
C ASP A 265 -10.15 -5.24 3.86
N THR A 266 -11.32 -5.80 3.56
CA THR A 266 -12.09 -5.50 2.35
C THR A 266 -13.51 -5.15 2.74
N LEU A 267 -13.96 -3.97 2.32
CA LEU A 267 -15.32 -3.48 2.49
C LEU A 267 -16.03 -3.59 1.16
N VAL A 268 -17.08 -4.41 1.12
CA VAL A 268 -17.99 -4.50 -0.02
C VAL A 268 -19.29 -3.81 0.38
N PHE A 269 -19.77 -2.94 -0.50
CA PHE A 269 -21.07 -2.30 -0.41
C PHE A 269 -21.85 -2.67 -1.65
N SER A 270 -23.04 -3.22 -1.49
CA SER A 270 -23.94 -3.56 -2.61
C SER A 270 -25.21 -2.73 -2.49
N LEU A 271 -25.63 -2.12 -3.59
CA LEU A 271 -26.85 -1.31 -3.62
C LEU A 271 -28.07 -2.21 -3.32
N ASN A 272 -28.93 -1.75 -2.40
CA ASN A 272 -30.17 -2.47 -2.06
C ASN A 272 -31.31 -2.13 -3.02
#